data_AF-A0A924K5S6-F1
#
_entry.id   AF-A0A924K5S6-F1
#
_cell.length_a   1.000
_cell.length_b   1.000
_cell.length_c   1.000
_cell.angle_alpha   90.00
_cell.angle_beta   90.00
_cell.angle_gamma   90.00
#
_symmetry.space_group_name_H-M   'P 1'
#
loop_
_entity.id
_entity.type
_entity.pdbx_description
1 polymer ?
#
loop_
_entity_poly.entity_id
_entity_poly.type
_entity_poly.pdbx_seq_one_letter_code
_entity_poly.pdbx_strand_id
1 'polypeptide(L)' 'KAAPVNPPGASSVAQAARVAADGQRADGSKVESQAAYFAQGAHVFQAVIYADRITPEMTESFFESLQFQ' A
#
# COMPACT_ATOMS: atom_id res chain seq x y z
N LYS A 1 -6.98 -9.20 -23.07
CA LYS A 1 -8.15 -8.78 -22.25
C LYS A 1 -7.91 -9.30 -20.84
N ALA A 2 -7.67 -8.42 -19.85
CA ALA A 2 -7.55 -8.87 -18.46
C ALA A 2 -8.94 -9.24 -17.92
N ALA A 3 -9.07 -10.39 -17.27
CA ALA A 3 -10.28 -10.78 -16.56
C ALA A 3 -10.10 -10.44 -15.08
N PRO A 4 -11.11 -9.85 -14.41
CA PRO A 4 -11.04 -9.61 -12.97
C PRO A 4 -10.88 -10.93 -12.23
N VAL A 5 -9.92 -11.01 -11.31
CA VAL A 5 -9.72 -12.14 -10.42
C VAL A 5 -10.21 -11.73 -9.04
N ASN A 6 -11.25 -12.40 -8.55
CA ASN A 6 -11.71 -12.31 -7.15
C ASN A 6 -11.42 -13.64 -6.47
N PRO A 7 -10.27 -13.79 -5.78
CA PRO A 7 -10.00 -14.96 -4.96
C PRO A 7 -11.12 -15.17 -3.92
N PRO A 8 -11.41 -16.41 -3.49
CA PRO A 8 -12.29 -16.64 -2.34
C PRO A 8 -11.82 -15.84 -1.12
N GLY A 9 -12.72 -15.05 -0.52
CA GLY A 9 -12.42 -14.15 0.59
C GLY A 9 -11.93 -12.75 0.18
N ALA A 10 -11.78 -12.46 -1.11
CA ALA A 10 -11.45 -11.11 -1.57
C ALA A 10 -12.67 -10.19 -1.53
N SER A 11 -12.53 -9.08 -0.81
CA SER A 11 -13.47 -7.96 -0.87
C SER A 11 -13.25 -7.15 -2.15
N SER A 12 -14.32 -6.58 -2.72
CA SER A 12 -14.20 -5.66 -3.86
C SER A 12 -13.41 -4.41 -3.45
N VAL A 13 -12.23 -4.20 -4.04
CA VAL A 13 -11.45 -2.96 -3.85
C VAL A 13 -12.06 -1.87 -4.72
N ALA A 14 -13.15 -1.28 -4.25
CA ALA A 14 -13.84 -0.19 -4.96
C ALA A 14 -13.22 1.19 -4.69
N GLN A 15 -12.32 1.30 -3.70
CA GLN A 15 -11.77 2.56 -3.22
C GLN A 15 -10.26 2.41 -2.97
N ALA A 16 -9.50 3.47 -3.23
CA ALA A 16 -8.10 3.54 -2.81
C ALA A 16 -8.01 3.24 -1.31
N ALA A 17 -7.06 2.40 -0.91
CA ALA A 17 -6.93 1.94 0.46
C ALA A 17 -5.54 2.27 0.99
N ARG A 18 -5.45 2.71 2.26
CA ARG A 18 -4.21 2.75 3.01
C ARG A 18 -4.21 1.61 4.03
N VAL A 19 -3.10 0.90 4.14
CA VAL A 19 -2.90 -0.16 5.14
C VAL A 19 -1.60 0.08 5.89
N ALA A 20 -1.58 -0.29 7.17
CA ALA A 20 -0.37 -0.34 7.99
C ALA A 20 -0.14 -1.77 8.43
N ALA A 21 1.13 -2.18 8.51
CA ALA A 21 1.51 -3.50 9.00
C ALA A 21 2.89 -3.47 9.65
N ASP A 22 3.03 -4.23 10.74
CA ASP A 22 4.29 -4.53 11.40
C ASP A 22 4.80 -5.92 11.00
N GLY A 23 6.11 -6.10 10.97
CA GLY A 23 6.75 -7.37 10.66
C GLY A 23 8.18 -7.47 11.17
N GLN A 24 8.86 -8.52 10.71
CA GLN A 24 10.28 -8.74 10.95
C GLN A 24 11.00 -8.98 9.62
N ARG A 25 12.22 -8.44 9.51
CA ARG A 25 13.11 -8.71 8.38
C ARG A 25 13.75 -10.10 8.52
N ALA A 26 14.43 -10.52 7.46
CA ALA A 26 15.15 -11.79 7.44
C ALA A 26 16.22 -11.92 8.55
N ASP A 27 16.75 -10.80 9.04
CA ASP A 27 17.70 -10.74 10.15
C ASP A 27 17.02 -10.67 11.54
N GLY A 28 15.69 -10.71 11.61
CA GLY A 28 14.90 -10.63 12.83
C GLY A 28 14.63 -9.19 13.34
N SER A 29 15.18 -8.16 12.67
CA SER A 29 14.89 -6.77 13.05
C SER A 29 13.44 -6.38 12.77
N LYS A 30 12.87 -5.50 13.61
CA LYS A 30 11.51 -4.96 13.40
C LYS A 30 11.48 -4.14 12.12
N VAL A 31 10.40 -4.29 11.35
CA VAL A 31 10.06 -3.39 10.24
C VAL A 31 8.59 -3.00 10.33
N GLU A 32 8.30 -1.72 10.12
CA GLU A 32 6.97 -1.17 9.92
C GLU A 32 6.78 -0.85 8.44
N SER A 33 5.53 -0.97 7.98
CA SER A 33 5.15 -0.64 6.62
C SER A 33 3.83 0.13 6.59
N GLN A 34 3.74 1.10 5.68
CA GLN A 34 2.49 1.72 5.32
C GLN A 34 2.38 1.77 3.80
N ALA A 35 1.28 1.25 3.26
CA ALA A 35 1.06 1.11 1.83
C ALA A 35 -0.26 1.76 1.41
N ALA A 36 -0.25 2.41 0.25
CA ALA A 36 -1.44 2.84 -0.48
C ALA A 36 -1.63 1.93 -1.71
N TYR A 37 -2.85 1.44 -1.88
CA TYR A 37 -3.30 0.70 -3.07
C TYR A 37 -4.37 1.50 -3.78
N PHE A 38 -4.21 1.72 -5.07
CA PHE A 38 -5.13 2.51 -5.88
C PHE A 38 -5.04 2.11 -7.35
N ALA A 39 -6.00 2.54 -8.17
CA ALA A 39 -6.08 2.13 -9.57
C ALA A 39 -6.47 3.29 -10.50
N GLN A 40 -5.99 3.24 -11.75
CA GLN A 40 -6.41 4.10 -12.85
C GLN A 40 -6.67 3.24 -14.08
N GLY A 41 -7.94 3.16 -14.51
CA GLY A 41 -8.34 2.26 -15.58
C GLY A 41 -8.03 0.80 -15.23
N ALA A 42 -7.15 0.17 -16.03
CA ALA A 42 -6.73 -1.22 -15.83
C ALA A 42 -5.41 -1.37 -15.05
N HIS A 43 -4.82 -0.27 -14.59
CA HIS A 43 -3.55 -0.28 -13.86
C HIS A 43 -3.79 -0.20 -12.35
N VAL A 44 -3.11 -1.06 -11.60
CA VAL A 44 -3.10 -1.08 -10.14
C VAL A 44 -1.73 -0.64 -9.66
N PHE A 45 -1.71 0.26 -8.69
CA PHE A 45 -0.49 0.83 -8.13
C PHE A 45 -0.39 0.47 -6.64
N GLN A 46 0.83 0.23 -6.19
CA GLN A 46 1.20 0.10 -4.80
C GLN A 46 2.32 1.10 -4.50
N ALA A 47 2.06 2.03 -3.58
CA ALA A 47 3.06 2.95 -3.06
C ALA A 47 3.30 2.61 -1.58
N VAL A 48 4.53 2.27 -1.19
CA VAL A 48 4.83 1.73 0.14
C VAL A 48 6.09 2.35 0.74
N ILE A 49 6.04 2.65 2.04
CA ILE A 49 7.18 3.04 2.86
C ILE A 49 7.50 1.88 3.80
N TYR A 50 8.79 1.59 3.97
CA TYR A 50 9.31 0.68 4.99
C TYR A 50 10.33 1.42 5.87
N ALA A 51 10.23 1.26 7.18
CA ALA A 51 11.21 1.80 8.14
C ALA A 51 11.22 0.95 9.41
N ASP A 52 12.24 1.09 10.26
CA ASP A 52 12.24 0.46 11.59
C ASP A 52 11.10 0.99 12.46
N ARG A 53 10.73 2.26 12.24
CA ARG A 53 9.58 2.94 12.80
C ARG A 53 9.08 3.98 11.81
N ILE A 54 7.78 3.99 11.55
CA ILE A 54 7.12 4.98 10.69
C ILE A 54 6.45 6.02 11.58
N THR A 55 6.70 7.30 11.28
CA THR A 55 6.02 8.43 11.93
C THR A 55 5.00 9.07 10.97
N PRO A 56 3.97 9.78 11.48
CA PRO A 56 2.99 10.45 10.62
C PRO A 56 3.61 11.42 9.61
N GLU A 57 4.68 12.12 10.01
CA GLU A 57 5.34 13.12 9.17
C GLU A 57 6.00 12.47 7.94
N MET A 58 6.51 11.24 8.08
CA MET A 58 7.09 10.48 6.97
C MET A 58 6.05 10.10 5.91
N THR A 59 4.79 9.93 6.32
CA THR A 59 3.75 9.32 5.49
C THR A 59 2.82 10.37 4.89
N GLU A 60 2.53 11.45 5.62
CA GLU A 60 1.73 12.58 5.10
C GLU A 60 2.35 13.14 3.82
N SER A 61 3.61 13.59 3.88
CA SER A 61 4.29 14.19 2.71
C SER A 61 4.37 13.24 1.51
N PHE A 62 4.64 11.95 1.76
CA PHE A 62 4.73 10.96 0.69
C PHE A 62 3.39 10.73 0.01
N PHE A 63 2.33 10.42 0.79
CA PHE A 63 1.05 10.05 0.21
C PHE A 63 0.26 11.25 -0.34
N GLU A 64 0.46 12.46 0.18
CA GLU A 64 -0.12 13.69 -0.39
C GLU A 64 0.47 14.06 -1.74
N SER A 65 1.72 13.66 -2.00
CA SER A 65 2.37 13.89 -3.29
C SER A 65 1.87 12.98 -4.43
N LEU A 66 1.11 11.92 -4.10
CA LEU A 66 0.61 10.96 -5.10
C LEU A 66 -0.56 11.56 -5.89
N GLN A 67 -0.34 11.73 -7.19
CA GLN A 67 -1.34 12.23 -8.13
C GLN A 67 -1.23 11.50 -9.46
N PHE A 68 -2.35 11.38 -10.15
CA PHE A 68 -2.37 10.99 -11.55
C PHE A 68 -2.19 12.24 -12.42
N GLN A 69 -1.37 12.13 -13.47
CA GLN A 69 -1.29 13.13 -14.52
C GLN A 69 -2.40 12.93 -15.55
#